data_AF-A0A2J8LK13-F1
#
_entry.id   AF-A0A2J8LK13-F1
#
_cell.length_a   1.000
_cell.length_b   1.000
_cell.length_c   1.000
_cell.angle_alpha   90.00
_cell.angle_beta   90.00
_cell.angle_gamma   90.00
#
_symmetry.space_group_name_H-M   'P 1'
#
loop_
_entity.id
_entity.type
_entity.pdbx_description
1 polymer ?
#
loop_
_entity_poly.entity_id
_entity_poly.type
_entity_poly.pdbx_seq_one_letter_code
_entity_poly.pdbx_strand_id
1 'polypeptide(L)'
;MRSEALLLYFTLLHFAGAGFPEDSEPISISHGNYTKQYPVFVGHKPGRNTTQRHRLDIQMIMIMNGTLYIAARDHIYTVDIDTSHTEEIYCSKKLTWKSRQADVDTCRMKGKHK
;
A
#
# COMPACT_ATOMS: atom_id res chain seq x y z
N MET A 1 -23.27 -41.91 -39.90
CA MET A 1 -23.66 -40.51 -40.21
C MET A 1 -24.13 -39.71 -38.99
N ARG A 2 -25.03 -40.22 -38.12
CA ARG A 2 -25.50 -39.48 -36.94
C ARG A 2 -24.47 -39.30 -35.80
N SER A 3 -23.58 -40.28 -35.59
CA SER A 3 -22.56 -40.23 -34.52
C SER A 3 -21.44 -39.21 -34.80
N GLU A 4 -20.94 -39.19 -36.03
CA GLU A 4 -19.93 -38.23 -36.52
C GLU A 4 -20.40 -36.77 -36.33
N ALA A 5 -21.66 -36.50 -36.65
CA ALA A 5 -22.25 -35.16 -36.50
C ALA A 5 -22.37 -34.73 -35.02
N LEU A 6 -22.63 -35.67 -34.11
CA LEU A 6 -22.67 -35.38 -32.67
C LEU A 6 -21.28 -35.09 -32.11
N LEU A 7 -20.27 -35.86 -32.52
CA LEU A 7 -18.86 -35.61 -32.18
C LEU A 7 -18.40 -34.23 -32.68
N LEU A 8 -18.78 -33.87 -33.89
CA LEU A 8 -18.48 -32.55 -34.47
C LEU A 8 -19.19 -31.42 -33.72
N TYR A 9 -20.41 -31.65 -33.27
CA TYR A 9 -21.17 -30.69 -32.45
C TYR A 9 -20.56 -30.49 -31.06
N PHE A 10 -20.16 -31.57 -30.38
CA PHE A 10 -19.52 -31.49 -29.06
C PHE A 10 -18.14 -30.82 -29.12
N THR A 11 -17.36 -31.09 -30.17
CA THR A 11 -16.06 -30.43 -30.37
C THR A 11 -16.23 -28.94 -30.63
N LEU A 12 -17.17 -28.53 -31.49
CA LEU A 12 -17.48 -27.12 -31.72
C LEU A 12 -17.98 -26.40 -30.46
N LEU A 13 -18.80 -27.05 -29.62
CA LEU A 13 -19.23 -26.51 -28.32
C LEU A 13 -18.06 -26.33 -27.36
N HIS A 14 -17.09 -27.25 -27.36
CA HIS A 14 -15.90 -27.17 -26.51
C HIS A 14 -14.98 -26.00 -26.92
N PHE A 15 -14.88 -25.71 -28.23
CA PHE A 15 -14.13 -24.56 -28.75
C PHE A 15 -14.92 -23.25 -28.72
N ALA A 16 -16.26 -23.29 -28.71
CA ALA A 16 -17.12 -22.11 -28.60
C ALA A 16 -17.16 -21.52 -27.18
N GLY A 17 -16.53 -22.18 -26.21
CA GLY A 17 -16.27 -21.67 -24.88
C GLY A 17 -15.19 -20.58 -24.85
N ALA A 18 -15.34 -19.53 -25.67
CA ALA A 18 -14.64 -18.26 -25.44
C ALA A 18 -15.38 -17.51 -24.31
N GLY A 19 -15.37 -18.11 -23.11
CA GLY A 19 -15.82 -17.44 -21.89
C GLY A 19 -14.87 -16.30 -21.57
N PHE A 20 -15.38 -15.28 -20.88
CA PHE A 20 -14.51 -14.28 -20.27
C PHE A 20 -13.47 -15.01 -19.39
N PRO A 21 -12.16 -14.72 -19.51
CA PRO A 21 -11.13 -15.48 -18.80
C PRO A 21 -11.39 -15.54 -17.29
N GLU A 22 -11.30 -16.72 -16.71
CA GLU A 22 -11.34 -16.91 -15.25
C GLU A 22 -9.99 -16.51 -14.65
N ASP A 23 -10.02 -16.01 -13.41
CA ASP A 23 -8.80 -15.64 -12.68
C ASP A 23 -7.96 -16.89 -12.41
N SER A 24 -6.66 -16.82 -12.71
CA SER A 24 -5.73 -17.92 -12.46
C SER A 24 -5.37 -18.02 -10.97
N GLU A 25 -5.24 -19.25 -10.47
CA GLU A 25 -4.73 -19.49 -9.12
C GLU A 25 -3.22 -19.23 -9.00
N PRO A 26 -2.74 -18.60 -7.92
CA PRO A 26 -1.32 -18.37 -7.70
C PRO A 26 -0.59 -19.68 -7.33
N ILE A 27 0.70 -19.76 -7.66
CA ILE A 27 1.55 -20.91 -7.29
C ILE A 27 1.76 -21.02 -5.78
N SER A 28 1.82 -19.88 -5.07
CA SER A 28 2.11 -19.83 -3.64
C SER A 28 1.35 -18.70 -2.95
N ILE A 29 0.93 -18.94 -1.70
CA ILE A 29 0.22 -17.96 -0.88
C ILE A 29 0.99 -17.73 0.42
N SER A 30 1.34 -16.47 0.70
CA SER A 30 1.94 -16.05 1.98
C SER A 30 0.90 -15.40 2.87
N HIS A 31 0.45 -16.14 3.89
CA HIS A 31 -0.55 -15.65 4.84
C HIS A 31 0.02 -14.63 5.84
N GLY A 32 -0.88 -13.93 6.55
CA GLY A 32 -0.54 -12.95 7.58
C GLY A 32 0.39 -13.47 8.69
N ASN A 33 0.34 -14.77 9.00
CA ASN A 33 1.25 -15.39 9.96
C ASN A 33 2.72 -15.29 9.55
N TYR A 34 3.00 -15.27 8.25
CA TYR A 34 4.33 -15.08 7.70
C TYR A 34 4.64 -13.60 7.48
N THR A 35 3.72 -12.83 6.87
CA THR A 35 4.01 -11.44 6.49
C THR A 35 4.05 -10.45 7.67
N LYS A 36 3.46 -10.80 8.82
CA LYS A 36 3.49 -9.97 10.04
C LYS A 36 4.89 -9.70 10.60
N GLN A 37 5.89 -10.51 10.22
CA GLN A 37 7.27 -10.36 10.67
C GLN A 37 8.06 -9.32 9.86
N TYR A 38 7.51 -8.83 8.74
CA TYR A 38 8.21 -7.85 7.92
C TYR A 38 8.35 -6.51 8.65
N PRO A 39 9.48 -5.81 8.49
CA PRO A 39 9.67 -4.52 9.14
C PRO A 39 8.63 -3.49 8.73
N VAL A 40 8.15 -2.71 9.71
CA VAL A 40 7.08 -1.73 9.48
C VAL A 40 7.51 -0.33 9.90
N PHE A 41 7.24 0.66 9.04
CA PHE A 41 7.36 2.08 9.37
C PHE A 41 6.04 2.61 9.95
N VAL A 42 6.10 3.18 11.16
CA VAL A 42 4.94 3.82 11.82
C VAL A 42 5.21 5.27 12.24
N GLY A 43 6.31 5.87 11.79
CA GLY A 43 6.61 7.30 12.01
C GLY A 43 7.31 7.65 13.32
N HIS A 44 7.71 6.65 14.13
CA HIS A 44 8.45 6.88 15.36
C HIS A 44 9.91 7.25 15.10
N LYS A 45 10.50 7.94 16.09
CA LYS A 45 11.96 8.15 16.16
C LYS A 45 12.58 7.14 17.13
N PRO A 46 13.85 6.73 16.91
CA PRO A 46 14.53 5.83 17.83
C PRO A 46 14.49 6.38 19.27
N GLY A 47 14.30 5.50 20.26
CA GLY A 47 14.28 5.85 21.68
C GLY A 47 13.02 6.57 22.17
N ARG A 48 12.02 6.82 21.30
CA ARG A 48 10.70 7.33 21.71
C ARG A 48 9.66 6.21 21.65
N ASN A 49 9.40 5.61 22.80
CA ASN A 49 8.27 4.70 23.00
C ASN A 49 6.99 5.50 23.24
N THR A 50 6.55 6.24 22.22
CA THR A 50 5.23 6.89 22.29
C THR A 50 4.17 5.84 21.99
N THR A 51 3.34 5.52 22.98
CA THR A 51 2.15 4.66 22.82
C THR A 51 1.05 5.33 21.99
N GLN A 52 1.11 6.65 21.83
CA GLN A 52 0.16 7.43 21.06
C GLN A 52 0.43 7.32 19.55
N ARG A 53 -0.24 6.36 18.91
CA ARG A 53 -0.21 6.19 17.46
C ARG A 53 -1.28 7.07 16.81
N HIS A 54 -0.84 8.12 16.11
CA HIS A 54 -1.72 8.87 15.22
C HIS A 54 -1.64 8.29 13.81
N ARG A 55 -2.75 8.34 13.06
CA ARG A 55 -2.74 8.03 11.62
C ARG A 55 -1.77 8.98 10.92
N LEU A 56 -0.84 8.41 10.15
CA LEU A 56 0.13 9.18 9.37
C LEU A 56 -0.51 9.83 8.13
N ASP A 57 -1.47 9.13 7.52
CA ASP A 57 -2.13 9.53 6.28
C ASP A 57 -1.11 9.79 5.15
N ILE A 58 -0.36 8.73 4.86
CA ILE A 58 0.63 8.65 3.78
C ILE A 58 -0.07 8.90 2.45
N GLN A 59 0.51 9.80 1.64
CA GLN A 59 0.03 10.17 0.31
C GLN A 59 0.85 9.49 -0.78
N MET A 60 2.18 9.43 -0.61
CA MET A 60 3.09 8.79 -1.57
C MET A 60 4.44 8.46 -0.93
N ILE A 61 5.21 7.62 -1.62
CA ILE A 61 6.60 7.27 -1.28
C ILE A 61 7.51 7.45 -2.51
N MET A 62 8.76 7.80 -2.28
CA MET A 62 9.79 7.85 -3.33
C MET A 62 11.16 7.53 -2.77
N ILE A 63 12.05 6.98 -3.60
CA ILE A 63 13.43 6.68 -3.21
C ILE A 63 14.35 7.61 -3.99
N MET A 64 15.28 8.26 -3.28
CA MET A 64 16.32 9.10 -3.89
C MET A 64 17.58 9.03 -3.04
N ASN A 65 18.71 8.71 -3.68
CA ASN A 65 20.03 8.69 -3.05
C ASN A 65 20.09 7.88 -1.74
N GLY A 66 19.66 6.60 -1.76
CA GLY A 66 19.65 5.72 -0.59
C GLY A 66 18.63 6.09 0.50
N THR A 67 17.80 7.11 0.28
CA THR A 67 16.79 7.57 1.23
C THR A 67 15.38 7.31 0.71
N LEU A 68 14.55 6.66 1.52
CA LEU A 68 13.11 6.55 1.31
C LEU A 68 12.41 7.77 1.91
N TYR A 69 11.71 8.52 1.07
CA TYR A 69 10.87 9.65 1.45
C TYR A 69 9.41 9.20 1.53
N ILE A 70 8.74 9.55 2.60
CA ILE A 70 7.35 9.22 2.88
C ILE A 70 6.59 10.52 3.10
N ALA A 71 5.85 10.96 2.08
CA ALA A 71 5.04 12.16 2.14
C ALA A 71 3.69 11.83 2.78
N ALA A 72 3.31 12.59 3.80
CA ALA A 72 2.14 12.34 4.63
C ALA A 72 1.51 13.66 5.08
N ARG A 73 0.39 13.62 5.83
CA ARG A 73 -0.22 14.86 6.32
C ARG A 73 0.75 15.62 7.22
N ASP A 74 0.90 16.91 6.93
CA ASP A 74 1.76 17.86 7.64
C ASP A 74 3.26 17.53 7.65
N HIS A 75 3.68 16.42 7.04
CA HIS A 75 5.00 15.85 7.28
C HIS A 75 5.60 15.17 6.05
N ILE A 76 6.92 15.27 5.90
CA ILE A 76 7.70 14.31 5.09
C ILE A 76 8.65 13.60 6.04
N TYR A 77 8.53 12.28 6.11
CA TYR A 77 9.45 11.43 6.84
C TYR A 77 10.52 10.90 5.89
N THR A 78 11.71 10.66 6.43
CA THR A 78 12.79 10.02 5.70
C THR A 78 13.28 8.80 6.46
N VAL A 79 13.61 7.75 5.72
CA VAL A 79 14.25 6.54 6.22
C VAL A 79 15.53 6.37 5.42
N ASP A 80 16.63 6.15 6.13
CA ASP A 80 17.90 5.76 5.54
C ASP A 80 17.85 4.24 5.30
N ILE A 81 17.86 3.85 4.02
CA ILE A 81 17.59 2.46 3.62
C ILE A 81 18.74 1.55 4.04
N ASP A 82 19.97 2.05 3.99
CA ASP A 82 21.18 1.26 4.22
C ASP A 82 21.44 1.00 5.70
N THR A 83 20.77 1.72 6.60
CA THR A 83 20.96 1.61 8.05
C THR A 83 19.73 1.06 8.79
N SER A 84 18.64 0.78 8.07
CA SER A 84 17.38 0.28 8.64
C SER A 84 17.35 -1.25 8.73
N HIS A 85 17.87 -1.80 9.83
CA HIS A 85 17.95 -3.27 10.06
C HIS A 85 17.16 -3.79 11.27
N THR A 86 16.20 -3.01 11.76
CA THR A 86 15.36 -3.34 12.93
C THR A 86 13.96 -3.82 12.52
N GLU A 87 13.25 -4.51 13.41
CA GLU A 87 11.85 -4.95 13.17
C GLU A 87 10.90 -3.76 12.97
N GLU A 88 11.15 -2.63 13.64
CA GLU A 88 10.48 -1.37 13.35
C GLU A 88 11.38 -0.49 12.49
N ILE A 89 10.84 0.08 11.43
CA ILE A 89 11.54 1.05 10.59
C ILE A 89 11.38 2.43 11.23
N TYR A 90 12.49 3.05 11.61
CA TYR A 90 12.49 4.33 12.30
C TYR A 90 12.71 5.53 11.37
N CYS A 91 12.13 6.67 11.73
CA CYS A 91 12.30 7.94 11.04
C CYS A 91 13.68 8.57 11.32
N SER A 92 14.50 8.68 10.29
CA SER A 92 15.80 9.36 10.32
C SER A 92 15.61 10.88 10.49
N LYS A 93 15.00 11.54 9.50
CA LYS A 93 14.68 12.98 9.53
C LYS A 93 13.20 13.22 9.23
N LYS A 94 12.65 14.31 9.79
CA LYS A 94 11.25 14.70 9.62
C LYS A 94 11.15 16.17 9.25
N LEU A 95 10.57 16.46 8.09
CA LEU A 95 10.11 17.79 7.74
C LEU A 95 8.67 17.97 8.24
N THR A 96 8.34 19.15 8.75
CA THR A 96 6.98 19.48 9.20
C THR A 96 6.52 20.74 8.51
N TRP A 97 5.38 20.66 7.82
CA TRP A 97 4.72 21.79 7.20
C TRP A 97 3.22 21.69 7.42
N LYS A 98 2.73 22.43 8.42
CA LYS A 98 1.30 22.52 8.77
C LYS A 98 0.67 23.74 8.11
N SER A 99 -0.60 23.62 7.77
CA SER A 99 -1.42 24.79 7.40
C SER A 99 -1.50 25.78 8.54
N ARG A 100 -1.62 27.07 8.22
CA ARG A 100 -1.83 28.11 9.23
C ARG A 100 -3.24 28.00 9.78
N GLN A 101 -3.45 28.46 11.02
CA GLN A 101 -4.78 28.38 11.64
C GLN A 101 -5.84 29.14 10.83
N ALA A 102 -5.51 30.32 10.30
CA ALA A 102 -6.41 31.08 9.43
C ALA A 102 -6.85 30.32 8.17
N ASP A 103 -5.96 29.52 7.57
CA ASP A 103 -6.28 28.68 6.40
C ASP A 103 -7.22 27.53 6.80
N VAL A 104 -6.96 26.91 7.96
CA VAL A 104 -7.79 25.84 8.52
C VAL A 104 -9.20 26.36 8.82
N ASP A 105 -9.32 27.53 9.44
CA ASP A 105 -10.61 28.14 9.76
C ASP A 105 -11.39 28.48 8.48
N THR A 106 -10.70 29.03 7.48
CA THR A 106 -11.30 29.28 6.16
C THR A 106 -11.79 28.00 5.50
N CYS A 107 -11.02 26.91 5.56
CA CYS A 107 -11.41 25.61 5.02
C CYS A 107 -12.68 25.07 5.70
N ARG A 108 -12.78 25.21 7.02
CA ARG A 108 -13.96 24.82 7.80
C ARG A 108 -15.19 25.69 7.49
N MET A 109 -15.01 27.01 7.35
CA MET A 109 -16.09 27.91 6.95
C MET A 109 -16.66 27.54 5.57
N LYS A 110 -15.84 26.94 4.68
CA LYS A 110 -16.28 26.40 3.38
C LYS A 110 -16.92 25.00 3.48
N GLY A 111 -17.23 24.51 4.68
CA GLY A 111 -17.94 23.25 4.92
C GLY A 111 -17.09 21.99 4.74
N LYS A 112 -15.76 22.07 4.77
CA LYS A 112 -14.89 20.89 4.71
C LYS A 112 -14.60 20.33 6.10
N HIS A 113 -14.73 19.02 6.23
CA HIS A 113 -14.40 18.28 7.45
C HIS A 113 -13.00 17.65 7.37
N LYS A 114 -12.49 17.28 8.55
CA LYS A 114 -11.25 16.52 8.70
C LYS A 114 -11.53 15.03 8.55
#